data_AF-A0A518B6Y2-F1
#
_entry.id   AF-A0A518B6Y2-F1
#
_cell.length_a   1.000
_cell.length_b   1.000
_cell.length_c   1.000
_cell.angle_alpha   90.00
_cell.angle_beta   90.00
_cell.angle_gamma   90.00
#
_symmetry.space_group_name_H-M   'P 1'
#
loop_
_entity.id
_entity.type
_entity.pdbx_description
1 polymer ?
#
loop_
_entity_poly.entity_id
_entity_poly.type
_entity_poly.pdbx_seq_one_letter_code
_entity_poly.pdbx_strand_id
1 'polypeptide(L)'
;MRRLALQSEVLGCDETPVKMLAGEPPGCTKTYLWSTVGDNAHPYDCFHFTPDRSRDGPDEFLAGFQGYLQSDAYTCYERIAAADDRIVPVGC
;
A
#
# COMPACT_ATOMS: atom_id res chain seq x y z
N MET A 1 10.01 -3.95 10.10
CA MET A 1 8.60 -3.68 10.48
C MET A 1 7.61 -4.19 9.45
N ARG A 2 7.78 -3.93 8.14
CA ARG A 2 6.94 -4.51 7.06
C ARG A 2 6.59 -5.99 7.26
N ARG A 3 7.61 -6.85 7.42
CA ARG A 3 7.40 -8.30 7.62
C ARG A 3 6.46 -8.63 8.80
N LEU A 4 6.44 -7.80 9.85
CA LEU A 4 5.56 -7.98 11.00
C LEU A 4 4.14 -7.47 10.69
N ALA A 5 4.02 -6.33 10.00
CA ALA A 5 2.72 -5.83 9.53
C ALA A 5 2.00 -6.85 8.63
N LEU A 6 2.73 -7.53 7.73
CA LEU A 6 2.17 -8.57 6.86
C LEU A 6 1.70 -9.84 7.56
N GLN A 7 1.95 -9.98 8.87
CA GLN A 7 1.42 -11.08 9.68
C GLN A 7 0.01 -10.77 10.22
N SER A 8 -0.50 -9.56 10.01
CA SER A 8 -1.85 -9.17 10.39
C SER A 8 -2.90 -10.02 9.66
N GLU A 9 -4.01 -10.32 10.33
CA GLU A 9 -5.18 -10.89 9.66
C GLU A 9 -5.89 -9.84 8.79
N VAL A 10 -5.90 -8.59 9.25
CA VAL A 10 -6.44 -7.44 8.52
C VAL A 10 -5.34 -6.40 8.36
N LEU A 11 -5.12 -5.95 7.12
CA LEU A 11 -4.16 -4.90 6.80
C LEU A 11 -4.91 -3.74 6.14
N GLY A 12 -4.86 -2.56 6.75
CA GLY A 12 -5.30 -1.33 6.10
C GLY A 12 -4.25 -0.85 5.11
N CYS A 13 -4.65 -0.36 3.94
CA CYS A 13 -3.75 0.23 2.95
C CYS A 13 -4.39 1.46 2.28
N ASP A 14 -3.63 2.55 2.22
CA ASP A 14 -4.05 3.80 1.59
C ASP A 14 -2.84 4.51 0.96
N GLU A 15 -3.09 5.36 -0.03
CA GLU A 15 -2.05 6.19 -0.64
C GLU A 15 -2.38 7.67 -0.67
N THR A 16 -1.39 8.46 -0.29
CA THR A 16 -1.47 9.92 -0.32
C THR A 16 -0.50 10.47 -1.36
N PRO A 17 -0.96 11.29 -2.32
CA PRO A 17 -0.06 11.97 -3.24
C PRO A 17 0.76 13.04 -2.48
N VAL A 18 2.07 13.03 -2.69
CA VAL A 18 3.01 14.02 -2.11
C VAL A 18 3.84 14.68 -3.21
N LYS A 19 4.45 15.82 -2.89
CA LYS A 19 5.39 16.50 -3.79
C LYS A 19 6.82 16.16 -3.37
N MET A 20 7.57 15.50 -4.25
CA MET A 20 9.00 15.29 -4.09
C MET A 20 9.76 16.44 -4.76
N LEU A 21 10.76 16.99 -4.08
CA LEU A 21 11.67 17.99 -4.67
C LEU A 21 12.41 17.34 -5.86
N ALA A 22 12.41 18.03 -7.00
CA ALA A 22 13.12 17.64 -8.21
C ALA A 22 14.13 18.73 -8.58
N GLY A 23 15.31 18.34 -9.08
CA GLY A 23 16.40 19.28 -9.38
C GLY A 23 16.15 20.19 -10.60
N GLU A 24 15.15 19.88 -11.43
CA GLU A 24 14.82 20.60 -12.66
C GLU A 24 13.37 21.13 -12.63
N PRO A 25 13.05 22.21 -13.39
CA PRO A 25 11.69 22.75 -13.50
C PRO A 25 10.66 21.65 -13.81
N PRO A 26 9.49 21.61 -13.13
CA PRO A 26 8.90 22.63 -12.25
C PRO A 26 9.41 22.63 -10.80
N GLY A 27 10.52 21.93 -10.52
CA GLY A 27 11.16 21.87 -9.20
C GLY A 27 10.53 20.88 -8.23
N CYS A 28 9.38 20.29 -8.58
CA CYS A 28 8.79 19.19 -7.83
C CYS A 28 8.03 18.23 -8.76
N THR A 29 8.03 16.95 -8.40
CA THR A 29 7.27 15.91 -9.08
C THR A 29 6.25 15.29 -8.14
N LYS A 30 5.08 14.92 -8.67
CA LYS A 30 4.05 14.23 -7.92
C LYS A 30 4.49 12.77 -7.70
N THR A 31 4.57 12.36 -6.44
CA THR A 31 4.91 11.01 -6.01
C THR A 31 3.89 10.53 -4.99
N TYR A 32 4.04 9.32 -4.45
CA TYR A 32 3.04 8.72 -3.57
C TYR A 32 3.70 8.16 -2.32
N LEU A 33 3.08 8.42 -1.18
CA LEU A 33 3.38 7.79 0.10
C LEU A 33 2.21 6.87 0.42
N TRP A 34 2.49 5.59 0.55
CA TRP A 34 1.53 4.56 0.91
C TRP A 34 1.69 4.24 2.39
N SER A 35 0.59 3.98 3.07
CA SER A 35 0.59 3.42 4.41
C SER A 35 0.08 1.99 4.37
N THR A 36 0.65 1.13 5.20
CA THR A 36 0.02 -0.13 5.60
C THR A 36 -0.11 -0.16 7.11
N VAL A 37 -1.31 -0.40 7.62
CA VAL A 37 -1.64 -0.38 9.05
C VAL A 37 -2.00 -1.80 9.46
N GLY A 38 -1.20 -2.39 10.35
CA GLY A 38 -1.45 -3.73 10.90
C GLY A 38 -2.54 -3.74 11.98
N ASP A 39 -2.99 -4.94 12.33
CA ASP A 39 -4.02 -5.15 13.35
C ASP A 39 -3.49 -5.06 14.79
N ASN A 40 -4.37 -5.29 15.77
CA ASN A 40 -4.00 -5.24 17.19
C ASN A 40 -2.95 -6.30 17.60
N ALA A 41 -2.87 -7.43 16.89
CA ALA A 41 -1.86 -8.45 17.16
C ALA A 41 -0.50 -8.08 16.55
N HIS A 42 -0.51 -7.30 15.47
CA HIS A 42 0.67 -6.83 14.74
C HIS A 42 0.60 -5.31 14.49
N PRO A 43 0.67 -4.46 15.54
CA PRO A 43 0.37 -3.02 15.46
C PRO A 43 1.54 -2.23 14.87
N TYR A 44 1.82 -2.47 13.59
CA TYR A 44 2.94 -1.88 12.85
C TYR A 44 2.43 -1.05 11.68
N ASP A 45 2.65 0.25 11.77
CA ASP A 45 2.45 1.17 10.65
C ASP A 45 3.71 1.21 9.80
N CYS A 46 3.58 0.88 8.52
CA CYS A 46 4.66 0.98 7.55
C CYS A 46 4.33 2.03 6.49
N PHE A 47 5.35 2.76 6.05
CA PHE A 47 5.24 3.74 4.99
C PHE A 47 6.11 3.32 3.81
N HIS A 48 5.55 3.40 2.61
CA HIS A 48 6.22 3.06 1.36
C HIS A 48 6.20 4.26 0.43
N PHE A 49 7.33 4.58 -0.17
CA PHE A 49 7.43 5.69 -1.11
C PHE A 49 7.57 5.14 -2.52
N THR A 50 6.78 5.67 -3.46
CA THR A 50 6.90 5.35 -4.88
C THR A 50 6.93 6.62 -5.72
N PRO A 51 7.70 6.63 -6.84
CA PRO A 51 7.76 7.79 -7.73
C PRO A 51 6.45 8.03 -8.51
N ASP A 52 5.57 7.03 -8.62
CA ASP A 52 4.29 7.10 -9.31
C ASP A 52 3.19 6.32 -8.55
N ARG A 53 1.96 6.32 -9.09
CA ARG A 53 0.79 5.59 -8.54
C ARG A 53 0.59 4.22 -9.18
N SER A 54 1.63 3.64 -9.78
CA SER A 54 1.51 2.36 -10.44
C SER A 54 1.27 1.23 -9.45
N ARG A 55 0.82 0.10 -9.98
CA ARG A 55 0.57 -1.13 -9.22
C ARG A 55 1.86 -1.75 -8.67
N ASP A 56 3.00 -1.47 -9.30
CA ASP A 56 4.30 -2.08 -8.98
C ASP A 56 4.68 -1.86 -7.50
N GLY A 57 4.38 -0.68 -6.96
CA GLY A 57 4.61 -0.37 -5.54
C GLY A 57 3.84 -1.30 -4.60
N PRO A 58 2.49 -1.27 -4.64
CA PRO A 58 1.66 -2.20 -3.88
C PRO A 58 1.97 -3.68 -4.08
N ASP A 59 2.25 -4.12 -5.30
CA ASP A 59 2.66 -5.51 -5.56
C ASP A 59 3.94 -5.85 -4.77
N GLU A 60 4.92 -4.94 -4.71
CA GLU A 60 6.15 -5.14 -3.94
C GLU A 60 5.89 -5.15 -2.42
N PHE A 61 5.23 -4.12 -1.88
CA PHE A 61 5.10 -4.02 -0.43
C PHE A 61 4.02 -4.93 0.16
N LEU A 62 3.06 -5.43 -0.62
CA LEU A 62 2.11 -6.46 -0.21
C LEU A 62 2.60 -7.89 -0.49
N ALA A 63 3.75 -8.07 -1.17
CA ALA A 63 4.28 -9.39 -1.48
C ALA A 63 4.41 -10.28 -0.24
N GLY A 64 3.66 -11.38 -0.22
CA GLY A 64 3.63 -12.35 0.87
C GLY A 64 2.56 -12.10 1.94
N PHE A 65 1.72 -11.07 1.78
CA PHE A 65 0.53 -10.89 2.60
C PHE A 65 -0.50 -11.99 2.32
N GLN A 66 -1.21 -12.40 3.36
CA GLN A 66 -2.37 -13.29 3.27
C GLN A 66 -3.37 -12.85 4.34
N GLY A 67 -4.59 -12.53 3.94
CA GLY A 67 -5.62 -12.03 4.84
C GLY A 67 -6.56 -11.03 4.17
N TYR A 68 -7.16 -10.17 4.99
CA TYR A 68 -8.12 -9.17 4.57
C TYR A 68 -7.42 -7.84 4.30
N LEU A 69 -7.54 -7.32 3.08
CA LEU A 69 -6.98 -6.03 2.70
C LEU A 69 -8.10 -4.98 2.70
N GLN A 70 -8.06 -4.06 3.66
CA GLN A 70 -8.96 -2.90 3.70
C GLN A 70 -8.31 -1.74 2.95
N SER A 71 -9.02 -1.15 2.00
CA SER A 71 -8.56 0.03 1.26
C SER A 71 -9.70 0.95 0.87
N ASP A 72 -9.37 2.11 0.29
CA ASP A 72 -10.31 3.14 -0.18
C ASP A 72 -11.13 2.72 -1.44
N ALA A 73 -11.04 1.45 -1.84
CA ALA A 73 -11.62 0.89 -3.07
C ALA A 73 -11.06 1.50 -4.37
N TYR A 74 -9.86 2.09 -4.36
CA TYR A 74 -9.15 2.37 -5.61
C TYR A 74 -8.93 1.06 -6.40
N THR A 75 -9.26 1.08 -7.70
CA THR A 75 -9.25 -0.09 -8.60
C THR A 75 -7.91 -0.85 -8.64
N CYS A 76 -6.80 -0.21 -8.25
CA CYS A 76 -5.52 -0.91 -8.13
C CYS A 76 -5.58 -2.02 -7.08
N TYR A 77 -6.21 -1.80 -5.94
CA TYR A 77 -6.34 -2.79 -4.87
C TYR A 77 -7.22 -3.97 -5.28
N GLU A 78 -8.31 -3.70 -5.98
CA GLU A 78 -9.17 -4.75 -6.55
C GLU A 78 -8.40 -5.64 -7.52
N ARG A 79 -7.51 -5.06 -8.34
CA ARG A 79 -6.67 -5.80 -9.28
C ARG A 79 -5.57 -6.62 -8.61
N ILE A 80 -5.06 -6.15 -7.47
CA ILE A 80 -4.08 -6.89 -6.66
C ILE A 80 -4.76 -8.10 -6.05
N ALA A 81 -5.91 -7.91 -5.41
CA ALA A 81 -6.70 -9.00 -4.84
C ALA A 81 -7.16 -10.01 -5.90
N ALA A 82 -7.57 -9.55 -7.09
CA ALA A 82 -7.95 -10.45 -8.18
C ALA A 82 -6.77 -11.24 -8.78
N ALA A 83 -5.53 -10.85 -8.49
CA ALA A 83 -4.33 -11.53 -8.96
C ALA A 83 -3.72 -12.49 -7.91
N ASP A 84 -4.18 -12.45 -6.66
CA ASP A 84 -3.67 -13.27 -5.56
C ASP A 84 -4.81 -13.71 -4.62
N ASP A 85 -5.24 -14.97 -4.76
CA ASP A 85 -6.34 -15.56 -3.99
C ASP A 85 -6.12 -15.57 -2.45
N ARG A 86 -4.90 -15.28 -1.99
CA ARG A 86 -4.59 -15.14 -0.56
C ARG A 86 -5.05 -13.81 0.01
N ILE A 87 -5.35 -12.83 -0.84
CA ILE A 87 -5.77 -11.49 -0.46
C ILE A 87 -7.28 -11.37 -0.68
N VAL A 88 -8.02 -11.21 0.41
CA VAL A 88 -9.46 -10.97 0.38
C VAL A 88 -9.69 -9.46 0.50
N PRO A 89 -10.19 -8.77 -0.53
CA PRO A 89 -10.46 -7.35 -0.43
C PRO A 89 -11.67 -7.14 0.48
N VAL A 90 -11.55 -6.23 1.45
CA VAL A 90 -12.66 -5.78 2.30
C VAL A 90 -12.93 -4.31 2.01
N GLY A 91 -14.20 -3.91 2.12
CA GLY A 91 -14.64 -2.56 1.75
C GLY A 91 -14.02 -1.44 2.60
N CYS A 92 -14.26 -0.20 2.19
CA CYS A 92 -13.81 1.01 2.89
C CYS A 92 -14.42 1.14 4.29
#